data_AF-A0A523G6X7-F1
#
_entry.id   AF-A0A523G6X7-F1
#
_cell.length_a   1.000
_cell.length_b   1.000
_cell.length_c   1.000
_cell.angle_alpha   90.00
_cell.angle_beta   90.00
_cell.angle_gamma   90.00
#
_symmetry.space_group_name_H-M   'P 1'
#
loop_
_entity.id
_entity.type
_entity.pdbx_description
1 polymer ?
#
loop_
_entity_poly.entity_id
_entity_poly.type
_entity_poly.pdbx_seq_one_letter_code
_entity_poly.pdbx_strand_id
1 'polypeptide(L)'
;MAKRVLMVLTSHDNMGISGKKTGNWFDEVATPYYTFKERDFEVVMASPKGGAAPIDPFSHDDAFTTDNTHRFEDDPAAQQALANTLKLSEINTRDFDGAFFPGGYGQLWDLANDSLAIRMI
;
A
#
# COMPACT_ATOMS: atom_id res chain seq x y z
N MET A 1 -6.86 -20.25 12.45
CA MET A 1 -6.45 -19.68 11.16
C MET A 1 -5.61 -18.45 11.45
N ALA A 2 -4.59 -18.15 10.63
CA ALA A 2 -3.85 -16.90 10.74
C ALA A 2 -4.80 -15.72 10.44
N LYS A 3 -4.65 -14.62 11.16
CA LYS A 3 -5.45 -13.41 10.91
C LYS A 3 -4.97 -12.75 9.62
N ARG A 4 -5.87 -12.11 8.88
CA ARG A 4 -5.59 -11.52 7.58
C ARG A 4 -5.82 -10.02 7.60
N VAL A 5 -4.87 -9.23 7.10
CA VAL A 5 -4.99 -7.78 6.95
C VAL A 5 -4.88 -7.40 5.48
N LEU A 6 -5.82 -6.57 5.03
CA LEU A 6 -5.80 -5.97 3.70
C LEU A 6 -5.10 -4.60 3.78
N MET A 7 -3.92 -4.48 3.15
CA MET A 7 -3.30 -3.18 2.92
C MET A 7 -3.83 -2.59 1.61
N VAL A 8 -4.54 -1.46 1.69
CA VAL A 8 -5.19 -0.81 0.54
C VAL A 8 -4.33 0.37 0.07
N LEU A 9 -3.67 0.20 -1.07
CA LEU A 9 -2.70 1.13 -1.64
C LEU A 9 -3.32 1.97 -2.76
N THR A 10 -2.80 3.17 -2.98
CA THR A 10 -3.16 3.95 -4.18
C THR A 10 -2.57 3.30 -5.44
N SER A 11 -3.23 3.51 -6.58
CA SER A 11 -2.73 3.23 -7.94
C SER A 11 -2.32 4.51 -8.68
N HIS A 12 -2.29 5.66 -8.00
CA HIS A 12 -2.07 6.97 -8.58
C HIS A 12 -0.63 7.44 -8.39
N ASP A 13 0.03 7.86 -9.47
CA ASP A 13 1.46 8.22 -9.47
C ASP A 13 1.78 9.65 -9.91
N ASN A 14 0.77 10.52 -10.17
CA ASN A 14 1.00 11.88 -10.67
C ASN A 14 0.43 12.97 -9.75
N MET A 15 1.22 14.00 -9.45
CA MET A 15 0.81 15.13 -8.60
C MET A 15 0.12 16.24 -9.42
N GLY A 16 -0.85 15.84 -10.24
CA GLY A 16 -1.67 16.73 -11.08
C GLY A 16 -0.88 17.78 -11.87
N ILE A 17 -1.27 19.05 -11.74
CA ILE A 17 -0.73 20.18 -12.52
C ILE A 17 0.74 20.49 -12.23
N SER A 18 1.29 20.01 -11.12
CA SER A 18 2.70 20.28 -10.77
C SER A 18 3.69 19.50 -11.64
N GLY A 19 3.22 18.46 -12.35
CA GLY A 19 4.06 17.56 -13.14
C GLY A 19 4.96 16.62 -12.32
N LYS A 20 4.94 16.72 -10.98
CA LYS A 20 5.70 15.82 -10.11
C LYS A 20 5.05 14.44 -10.03
N LYS A 21 5.83 13.44 -9.61
CA LYS A 21 5.33 12.11 -9.28
C LYS A 21 4.84 12.04 -7.82
N THR A 22 4.00 11.06 -7.53
CA THR A 22 3.57 10.70 -6.18
C THR A 22 3.27 9.20 -6.08
N GLY A 23 2.69 8.75 -4.98
CA GLY A 23 2.29 7.38 -4.74
C GLY A 23 1.90 7.17 -3.28
N ASN A 24 2.09 5.94 -2.80
CA ASN A 24 2.07 5.60 -1.39
C ASN A 24 3.37 6.10 -0.73
N TRP A 25 3.31 6.57 0.51
CA TRP A 25 4.52 6.96 1.24
C TRP A 25 5.28 5.71 1.71
N PHE A 26 6.58 5.61 1.41
CA PHE A 26 7.29 4.33 1.47
C PHE A 26 7.31 3.70 2.87
N ASP A 27 7.75 4.43 3.89
CA ASP A 27 7.80 3.91 5.26
C ASP A 27 6.41 3.52 5.80
N GLU A 28 5.37 4.24 5.36
CA GLU A 28 3.99 3.91 5.72
C GLU A 28 3.48 2.64 5.03
N VAL A 29 4.15 2.14 3.99
CA VAL A 29 3.93 0.79 3.47
C VAL A 29 4.82 -0.23 4.20
N ALA A 30 6.12 0.04 4.26
CA ALA A 30 7.10 -0.93 4.74
C ALA A 30 6.94 -1.25 6.24
N THR A 31 6.81 -0.22 7.08
CA THR A 31 6.73 -0.40 8.54
C THR A 31 5.47 -1.16 8.95
N PRO A 32 4.26 -0.83 8.47
CA PRO A 32 3.06 -1.61 8.78
C PRO A 32 3.10 -3.02 8.21
N TYR A 33 3.63 -3.23 7.00
CA TYR A 33 3.81 -4.55 6.41
C TYR A 33 4.57 -5.50 7.36
N TYR A 34 5.73 -5.07 7.85
CA TYR A 34 6.51 -5.88 8.79
C TYR A 34 5.89 -5.96 10.18
N THR A 35 5.28 -4.87 10.67
CA THR A 35 4.56 -4.86 11.95
C THR A 35 3.46 -5.93 12.02
N PHE A 36 2.74 -6.14 10.91
CA PHE A 36 1.72 -7.19 10.80
C PHE A 36 2.34 -8.58 10.64
N LYS A 37 3.34 -8.73 9.76
CA LYS A 37 4.02 -10.01 9.52
C LYS A 37 4.66 -10.58 10.79
N GLU A 38 5.27 -9.71 11.61
CA GLU A 38 5.90 -10.08 12.89
C GLU A 38 4.89 -10.51 13.97
N ARG A 39 3.59 -10.28 13.72
CA ARG A 39 2.48 -10.75 14.55
C ARG A 39 1.71 -11.90 13.89
N ASP A 40 2.34 -12.57 12.93
CA ASP A 40 1.80 -13.73 12.19
C ASP A 40 0.52 -13.43 11.40
N PHE A 41 0.31 -12.17 11.00
CA PHE A 41 -0.77 -11.83 10.07
C PHE A 41 -0.38 -12.16 8.63
N GLU A 42 -1.34 -12.71 7.88
CA GLU A 42 -1.26 -12.72 6.43
C GLU A 42 -1.57 -11.32 5.90
N VAL A 43 -0.57 -10.68 5.31
CA VAL A 43 -0.71 -9.35 4.71
C VAL A 43 -0.97 -9.51 3.21
N VAL A 44 -2.10 -8.98 2.74
CA VAL A 44 -2.48 -8.93 1.33
C VAL A 44 -2.53 -7.48 0.89
N MET A 45 -1.91 -7.15 -0.24
CA MET A 45 -1.96 -5.81 -0.82
C MET A 45 -2.99 -5.74 -1.94
N ALA A 46 -3.81 -4.70 -1.94
CA ALA A 46 -4.74 -4.40 -3.01
C ALA A 46 -4.66 -2.92 -3.39
N SER A 47 -4.97 -2.59 -4.65
CA SER A 47 -5.09 -1.22 -5.11
C SER A 47 -6.25 -1.09 -6.12
N PRO A 48 -6.82 0.10 -6.35
CA PRO A 48 -7.96 0.28 -7.26
C PRO A 48 -7.76 -0.34 -8.65
N LYS A 49 -6.55 -0.28 -9.21
CA LYS A 49 -6.22 -0.84 -10.52
C LYS A 49 -5.62 -2.24 -10.46
N GLY A 50 -5.19 -2.72 -9.28
CA GLY A 50 -4.32 -3.88 -9.14
C GLY A 50 -2.94 -3.65 -9.77
N GLY A 51 -2.10 -4.68 -9.79
CA GLY A 51 -0.77 -4.62 -10.37
C GLY A 51 0.22 -3.83 -9.50
N ALA A 52 1.15 -3.11 -10.11
CA ALA A 52 2.16 -2.38 -9.36
C ALA A 52 1.57 -1.13 -8.70
N ALA A 53 1.61 -1.08 -7.37
CA ALA A 53 1.25 0.12 -6.62
C ALA A 53 2.47 1.07 -6.55
N PRO A 54 2.33 2.33 -6.99
CA PRO A 54 3.44 3.28 -7.00
C PRO A 54 3.84 3.71 -5.58
N ILE A 55 5.14 3.84 -5.34
CA ILE A 55 5.71 4.53 -4.19
C ILE A 55 6.02 5.97 -4.60
N ASP A 56 5.77 6.93 -3.70
CA ASP A 56 6.16 8.32 -3.91
C ASP A 56 7.69 8.41 -3.96
N PRO A 57 8.30 8.84 -5.09
CA PRO A 57 9.76 8.86 -5.21
C PRO A 57 10.45 9.75 -4.18
N PHE A 58 9.77 10.77 -3.66
CA PHE A 58 10.33 11.64 -2.63
C PHE A 58 10.51 10.92 -1.29
N SER A 59 9.74 9.86 -1.03
CA SER A 59 9.84 9.06 0.20
C SER A 59 11.00 8.05 0.20
N HIS A 60 11.80 7.99 -0.88
CA HIS A 60 13.06 7.23 -0.94
C HIS A 60 14.29 8.08 -0.54
N ASP A 61 14.13 9.38 -0.23
CA ASP A 61 15.23 10.18 0.31
C ASP A 61 15.66 9.62 1.68
N ASP A 62 16.97 9.60 1.95
CA ASP A 62 17.57 9.08 3.19
C ASP A 62 16.96 9.70 4.46
N ALA A 63 16.43 10.93 4.36
CA ALA A 63 15.74 11.57 5.48
C ALA A 63 14.38 10.94 5.84
N PHE A 64 13.82 10.10 4.96
CA PHE A 64 12.50 9.48 5.10
C PHE A 64 12.54 7.95 5.07
N THR A 65 13.72 7.34 4.91
CA THR A 65 13.90 5.89 4.97
C THR A 65 14.17 5.42 6.40
N THR A 66 13.85 4.16 6.65
CA THR A 66 14.02 3.46 7.93
C THR A 66 14.63 2.07 7.68
N ASP A 67 14.98 1.35 8.75
CA ASP A 67 15.42 -0.05 8.61
C ASP A 67 14.37 -0.93 7.92
N ASN A 68 13.08 -0.62 8.10
CA ASN A 68 12.00 -1.34 7.43
C ASN A 68 11.94 -1.03 5.94
N THR A 69 12.18 0.21 5.51
CA THR A 69 12.21 0.51 4.07
C THR A 69 13.38 -0.19 3.40
N HIS A 70 14.58 -0.18 4.00
CA HIS A 70 15.73 -0.92 3.47
C HIS A 70 15.46 -2.43 3.40
N ARG A 71 14.89 -3.00 4.48
CA ARG A 71 14.47 -4.41 4.51
C ARG A 71 13.44 -4.71 3.41
N PHE A 72 12.50 -3.79 3.14
CA PHE A 72 11.49 -3.94 2.11
C PHE A 72 12.09 -3.92 0.70
N GLU A 73 13.09 -3.09 0.43
CA GLU A 73 13.82 -3.07 -0.85
C GLU A 73 14.56 -4.39 -1.11
N ASP A 74 15.15 -4.97 -0.06
CA ASP A 74 15.93 -6.21 -0.13
C ASP A 74 15.08 -7.50 -0.04
N ASP A 75 13.77 -7.39 0.21
CA ASP A 75 12.85 -8.52 0.36
C ASP A 75 12.07 -8.80 -0.93
N PRO A 76 12.41 -9.86 -1.69
CA PRO A 76 11.75 -10.15 -2.96
C PRO A 76 10.27 -10.46 -2.81
N ALA A 77 9.83 -10.99 -1.66
CA ALA A 77 8.42 -11.30 -1.43
C ALA A 77 7.62 -10.01 -1.18
N ALA A 78 8.20 -9.06 -0.45
CA ALA A 78 7.60 -7.74 -0.25
C ALA A 78 7.50 -6.95 -1.56
N GLN A 79 8.58 -6.92 -2.34
CA GLN A 79 8.61 -6.32 -3.68
C GLN A 79 7.59 -6.96 -4.62
N GLN A 80 7.49 -8.30 -4.63
CA GLN A 80 6.50 -9.00 -5.44
C GLN A 80 5.07 -8.67 -5.02
N ALA A 81 4.79 -8.55 -3.73
CA ALA A 81 3.47 -8.16 -3.22
C ALA A 81 3.07 -6.74 -3.66
N LEU A 82 4.02 -5.80 -3.62
CA LEU A 82 3.80 -4.41 -4.07
C LEU A 82 3.62 -4.32 -5.60
N ALA A 83 4.38 -5.12 -6.35
CA ALA A 83 4.33 -5.16 -7.81
C ALA A 83 3.08 -5.87 -8.36
N ASN A 84 2.40 -6.67 -7.55
CA ASN A 84 1.27 -7.50 -7.95
C ASN A 84 0.11 -7.40 -6.97
N THR A 85 -0.30 -6.18 -6.63
CA THR A 85 -1.47 -5.98 -5.79
C THR A 85 -2.71 -6.56 -6.47
N LEU A 86 -3.62 -7.08 -5.66
CA LEU A 86 -4.93 -7.49 -6.14
C LEU A 86 -5.73 -6.24 -6.54
N LYS A 87 -6.58 -6.39 -7.56
CA LYS A 87 -7.51 -5.32 -7.91
C LYS A 87 -8.56 -5.19 -6.81
N LEU A 88 -8.73 -3.99 -6.25
CA LEU A 88 -9.59 -3.77 -5.09
C LEU A 88 -11.03 -4.25 -5.32
N SER A 89 -11.57 -4.04 -6.53
CA SER A 89 -12.92 -4.47 -6.90
C SER A 89 -13.14 -5.99 -6.88
N GLU A 90 -12.07 -6.79 -6.85
CA GLU A 90 -12.11 -8.26 -6.84
C GLU A 90 -11.97 -8.81 -5.42
N ILE A 91 -11.74 -7.95 -4.43
CA ILE A 91 -11.59 -8.33 -3.02
C ILE A 91 -12.96 -8.54 -2.37
N ASN A 92 -13.12 -9.68 -1.71
CA ASN A 92 -14.18 -9.89 -0.73
C ASN A 92 -13.69 -9.43 0.65
N THR A 93 -14.18 -8.30 1.13
CA THR A 93 -13.75 -7.68 2.40
C THR A 93 -14.03 -8.55 3.62
N ARG A 94 -14.96 -9.51 3.54
CA ARG A 94 -15.27 -10.44 4.64
C ARG A 94 -14.17 -11.46 4.89
N ASP A 95 -13.20 -11.58 3.99
CA ASP A 95 -12.09 -12.52 4.13
C ASP A 95 -10.93 -11.96 4.97
N PHE A 96 -11.08 -10.75 5.51
CA PHE A 96 -10.07 -10.01 6.25
C PHE A 96 -10.57 -9.60 7.65
N ASP A 97 -9.67 -9.62 8.62
CA ASP A 97 -9.92 -9.20 10.00
C ASP A 97 -9.74 -7.69 10.20
N GLY A 98 -9.13 -7.01 9.23
CA GLY A 98 -8.92 -5.57 9.24
C GLY A 98 -8.36 -5.06 7.92
N ALA A 99 -8.50 -3.75 7.71
CA ALA A 99 -7.90 -3.03 6.60
C ALA A 99 -6.95 -1.96 7.13
N PHE A 100 -5.85 -1.73 6.41
CA PHE A 100 -4.89 -0.68 6.69
C PHE A 100 -4.68 0.17 5.43
N PHE A 101 -4.80 1.48 5.59
CA PHE A 101 -4.57 2.46 4.54
C PHE A 101 -3.30 3.21 4.95
N PRO A 102 -2.14 3.01 4.27
CA PRO A 102 -0.99 3.87 4.47
C PRO A 102 -1.33 5.30 4.06
N GLY A 103 -0.39 6.23 4.10
CA GLY A 103 -0.53 7.57 3.55
C GLY A 103 0.15 7.73 2.18
N GLY A 104 0.46 8.98 1.86
CA GLY A 104 0.94 9.41 0.54
C GLY A 104 -0.15 10.14 -0.25
N TYR A 105 0.25 11.14 -1.04
CA TYR A 105 -0.70 12.04 -1.67
C TYR A 105 -1.54 11.39 -2.77
N GLY A 106 -1.06 10.30 -3.41
CA GLY A 106 -1.79 9.66 -4.51
C GLY A 106 -3.21 9.21 -4.14
N GLN A 107 -3.43 8.89 -2.86
CA GLN A 107 -4.73 8.45 -2.32
C GLN A 107 -5.84 9.49 -2.47
N LEU A 108 -5.49 10.77 -2.52
CA LEU A 108 -6.44 11.86 -2.71
C LEU A 108 -7.09 11.82 -4.10
N TRP A 109 -6.45 11.17 -5.08
CA TRP A 109 -6.98 11.06 -6.44
C TRP A 109 -7.85 9.84 -6.68
N ASP A 110 -7.57 8.71 -6.03
CA ASP A 110 -8.32 7.47 -6.25
C ASP A 110 -9.07 7.00 -5.00
N LEU A 111 -8.39 6.64 -3.92
CA LEU A 111 -9.01 6.04 -2.75
C LEU A 111 -10.06 6.94 -2.09
N ALA A 112 -9.84 8.27 -2.07
CA ALA A 112 -10.79 9.23 -1.51
C ALA A 112 -12.16 9.24 -2.23
N ASN A 113 -12.24 8.73 -3.45
CA ASN A 113 -13.47 8.65 -4.25
C ASN A 113 -13.85 7.21 -4.64
N ASP A 114 -13.09 6.21 -4.19
CA ASP A 114 -13.37 4.81 -4.49
C ASP A 114 -14.49 4.30 -3.57
N SER A 115 -15.61 3.88 -4.16
CA SER A 115 -16.80 3.49 -3.41
C SER A 115 -16.60 2.24 -2.56
N LEU A 116 -15.70 1.33 -2.97
CA LEU A 116 -15.39 0.15 -2.19
C LEU A 116 -14.48 0.52 -1.02
N ALA A 117 -13.45 1.34 -1.24
CA ALA A 117 -12.60 1.85 -0.16
C ALA A 117 -13.40 2.60 0.91
N ILE A 118 -14.29 3.51 0.52
CA ILE A 118 -15.17 4.27 1.44
C ILE A 118 -16.06 3.33 2.25
N ARG A 119 -16.56 2.24 1.64
CA ARG A 119 -17.44 1.27 2.31
C ARG A 119 -16.72 0.42 3.37
N MET A 120 -15.38 0.37 3.37
CA MET A 120 -14.61 -0.38 4.36
C MET A 120 -14.49 0.36 5.71
N ILE A 121 -14.85 1.64 5.77
CA ILE A 121 -14.77 2.52 6.95
C ILE A 121 -16.16 2.67 7.57
#